data_AF-A0A960MM00-F1
#
_entry.id   AF-A0A960MM00-F1
#
_cell.length_a   1.000
_cell.length_b   1.000
_cell.length_c   1.000
_cell.angle_alpha   90.00
_cell.angle_beta   90.00
_cell.angle_gamma   90.00
#
_symmetry.space_group_name_H-M   'P 1'
#
loop_
_entity.id
_entity.type
_entity.pdbx_description
1 polymer ?
#
loop_
_entity_poly.entity_id
_entity_poly.type
_entity_poly.pdbx_seq_one_letter_code
_entity_poly.pdbx_strand_id
1 'polypeptide(L)'
;MKIKVTEKYRPFSHEVGTPLLLPESAWKVAPFPAKLVLEHLITKEKIELFPQIKGPITAFTAMQDLEKKRVRIFGTGEGGFFSYRLYATPQEIILQIERCPDAGLSFNICGEIKTFKRKEAFSLHSNAPFQLSHTSEKIHLGTSKKQDWTLVKRRLLLSELLPILFELGKNLPTLPSTFSGAAEHLKTCQELVANKDRVHIGPSFIELFKRGFEGILCPRLIDTDYQGISSHEEMPENASPLFLLKEGARLIRSLLIEEKDNSLTILPCLPKELHAGRFVNIACTLPLTLDLE
;
A
#
# COMPACT_ATOMS: atom_id res chain seq x y z
N MET A 1 -1.25 14.44 -29.28
CA MET A 1 -0.14 14.48 -28.30
C MET A 1 -0.35 13.34 -27.30
N LYS A 2 0.43 12.24 -27.40
CA LYS A 2 0.31 11.11 -26.46
C LYS A 2 0.92 11.52 -25.11
N ILE A 3 0.09 11.93 -24.17
CA ILE A 3 0.52 12.09 -22.78
C ILE A 3 0.82 10.66 -22.30
N LYS A 4 2.06 10.35 -21.95
CA LYS A 4 2.40 9.04 -21.37
C LYS A 4 1.97 9.08 -19.90
N VAL A 5 1.38 8.01 -19.36
CA VAL A 5 1.17 7.90 -17.91
C VAL A 5 2.54 7.85 -17.24
N THR A 6 3.09 9.02 -16.92
CA THR A 6 4.41 9.18 -16.29
C THR A 6 4.33 9.20 -14.78
N GLU A 7 3.11 9.20 -14.22
CA GLU A 7 2.95 9.28 -12.77
C GLU A 7 3.43 7.98 -12.12
N LYS A 8 4.34 8.15 -11.17
CA LYS A 8 4.93 7.06 -10.39
C LYS A 8 4.26 7.08 -9.04
N TYR A 9 3.62 6.00 -8.63
CA TYR A 9 3.04 5.91 -7.30
C TYR A 9 4.15 5.75 -6.26
N ARG A 10 4.41 6.86 -5.57
CA ARG A 10 5.46 7.03 -4.57
C ARG A 10 4.93 7.80 -3.36
N PRO A 11 3.85 7.33 -2.70
CA PRO A 11 3.38 8.01 -1.52
C PRO A 11 4.46 7.99 -0.43
N PHE A 12 4.57 9.07 0.30
CA PHE A 12 5.58 9.25 1.33
C PHE A 12 5.02 10.00 2.53
N SER A 13 5.66 9.81 3.68
CA SER A 13 5.36 10.54 4.91
C SER A 13 6.64 10.98 5.59
N HIS A 14 6.60 12.17 6.19
CA HIS A 14 7.64 12.68 7.08
C HIS A 14 7.38 12.33 8.55
N GLU A 15 6.19 11.83 8.87
CA GLU A 15 5.80 11.44 10.22
C GLU A 15 6.50 10.14 10.62
N VAL A 16 7.18 10.19 11.76
CA VAL A 16 7.88 9.04 12.36
C VAL A 16 6.87 7.95 12.71
N GLY A 17 7.21 6.70 12.43
CA GLY A 17 6.37 5.55 12.75
C GLY A 17 5.18 5.36 11.81
N THR A 18 5.04 6.16 10.74
CA THR A 18 3.94 6.00 9.77
C THR A 18 3.95 4.57 9.21
N PRO A 19 2.92 3.75 9.47
CA PRO A 19 2.89 2.39 8.97
C PRO A 19 2.64 2.38 7.46
N LEU A 20 3.28 1.45 6.76
CA LEU A 20 3.05 1.21 5.35
C LEU A 20 3.20 -0.28 5.03
N LEU A 21 2.48 -0.77 4.03
CA LEU A 21 2.67 -2.14 3.56
C LEU A 21 3.99 -2.26 2.78
N LEU A 22 4.76 -3.31 3.01
CA LEU A 22 5.81 -3.72 2.09
C LEU A 22 5.15 -4.34 0.85
N PRO A 23 5.24 -3.71 -0.34
CA PRO A 23 4.55 -4.22 -1.53
C PRO A 23 4.88 -5.68 -1.79
N GLU A 24 3.91 -6.42 -2.35
CA GLU A 24 4.09 -7.82 -2.71
C GLU A 24 4.32 -8.76 -1.50
N SER A 25 3.92 -8.32 -0.30
CA SER A 25 4.07 -9.10 0.93
C SER A 25 2.94 -8.85 1.94
N ALA A 26 2.93 -9.63 3.02
CA ALA A 26 2.01 -9.45 4.15
C ALA A 26 2.60 -8.60 5.27
N TRP A 27 3.74 -7.96 5.03
CA TRP A 27 4.50 -7.28 6.08
C TRP A 27 4.15 -5.80 6.14
N LYS A 28 3.69 -5.36 7.30
CA LYS A 28 3.64 -3.95 7.67
C LYS A 28 5.02 -3.50 8.09
N VAL A 29 5.44 -2.33 7.63
CA VAL A 29 6.67 -1.66 8.01
C VAL A 29 6.31 -0.40 8.78
N ALA A 30 6.81 -0.28 10.01
CA ALA A 30 6.72 0.94 10.82
C ALA A 30 8.13 1.48 11.07
N PRO A 31 8.58 2.47 10.28
CA PRO A 31 9.93 3.00 10.37
C PRO A 31 10.00 4.19 11.34
N PHE A 32 10.98 4.13 12.23
CA PHE A 32 11.40 5.21 13.10
C PHE A 32 12.87 5.53 12.80
N PRO A 33 13.36 6.74 13.16
CA PRO A 33 14.75 7.12 12.96
C PRO A 33 15.80 6.10 13.42
N ALA A 34 15.61 5.47 14.59
CA ALA A 34 16.54 4.52 15.20
C ALA A 34 15.89 3.14 15.49
N LYS A 35 14.70 2.88 14.94
CA LYS A 35 13.99 1.60 15.08
C LYS A 35 13.22 1.30 13.82
N LEU A 36 13.22 0.06 13.37
CA LEU A 36 12.42 -0.40 12.25
C LEU A 36 11.68 -1.65 12.71
N VAL A 37 10.35 -1.59 12.65
CA VAL A 37 9.49 -2.74 13.01
C VAL A 37 8.86 -3.28 11.74
N LEU A 38 9.03 -4.57 11.51
CA LEU A 38 8.26 -5.32 10.54
C LEU A 38 7.29 -6.23 11.29
N GLU A 39 6.02 -6.19 10.93
CA GLU A 39 4.99 -7.04 11.51
C GLU A 39 4.24 -7.77 10.40
N HIS A 40 4.19 -9.10 10.48
CA HIS A 40 3.43 -9.91 9.55
C HIS A 40 1.95 -9.81 9.88
N LEU A 41 1.14 -9.26 8.97
CA LEU A 41 -0.26 -8.90 9.23
C LEU A 41 -1.17 -10.10 9.56
N ILE A 42 -0.80 -11.29 9.09
CA ILE A 42 -1.53 -12.56 9.34
C ILE A 42 -0.97 -13.27 10.58
N THR A 43 0.26 -13.79 10.54
CA THR A 43 0.89 -14.58 11.62
C THR A 43 1.24 -13.78 12.88
N LYS A 44 1.21 -12.44 12.82
CA LYS A 44 1.65 -11.52 13.89
C LYS A 44 3.12 -11.65 14.27
N GLU A 45 3.92 -12.36 13.46
CA GLU A 45 5.37 -12.40 13.58
C GLU A 45 5.95 -10.98 13.53
N LYS A 46 6.95 -10.70 14.36
CA LYS A 46 7.58 -9.37 14.45
C LYS A 46 9.09 -9.48 14.31
N ILE A 47 9.65 -8.62 13.48
CA ILE A 47 11.10 -8.43 13.32
C ILE A 47 11.42 -6.98 13.69
N GLU A 48 12.32 -6.79 14.65
CA GLU A 48 12.80 -5.47 15.03
C GLU A 48 14.27 -5.30 14.64
N LEU A 49 14.57 -4.19 13.98
CA LEU A 49 15.93 -3.79 13.62
C LEU A 49 16.21 -2.42 14.21
N PHE A 50 17.42 -2.20 14.72
CA PHE A 50 17.80 -0.92 15.31
C PHE A 50 18.95 -0.30 14.54
N PRO A 51 18.67 0.58 13.54
CA PRO A 51 19.69 1.39 12.89
C PRO A 51 20.49 2.19 13.93
N GLN A 52 21.81 2.09 13.90
CA GLN A 52 22.72 2.80 14.81
C GLN A 52 23.00 4.22 14.28
N ILE A 53 21.94 4.99 14.06
CA ILE A 53 22.01 6.36 13.54
C ILE A 53 22.02 7.32 14.72
N LYS A 54 23.02 8.21 14.76
CA LYS A 54 23.21 9.18 15.85
C LYS A 54 22.51 10.52 15.57
N GLY A 55 22.04 11.12 16.67
CA GLY A 55 21.53 12.48 16.73
C GLY A 55 20.07 12.66 16.35
N PRO A 56 19.55 13.90 16.47
CA PRO A 56 18.23 14.24 15.95
C PRO A 56 18.24 14.09 14.43
N ILE A 57 17.33 13.25 13.91
CA ILE A 57 17.23 13.03 12.47
C ILE A 57 16.39 14.13 11.83
N THR A 58 16.95 14.76 10.80
CA THR A 58 16.26 15.75 9.97
C THR A 58 15.84 15.13 8.65
N ALA A 59 14.76 15.67 8.06
CA ALA A 59 14.19 15.21 6.79
C ALA A 59 13.91 13.69 6.74
N PHE A 60 13.59 13.09 7.90
CA PHE A 60 13.15 11.69 7.97
C PHE A 60 11.95 11.49 7.04
N THR A 61 12.04 10.48 6.19
CA THR A 61 11.00 10.17 5.22
C THR A 61 10.88 8.66 5.04
N ALA A 62 9.65 8.17 5.13
CA ALA A 62 9.26 6.84 4.69
C ALA A 62 8.49 6.97 3.37
N MET A 63 8.87 6.20 2.35
CA MET A 63 8.25 6.23 1.03
C MET A 63 7.96 4.82 0.53
N GLN A 64 6.77 4.60 0.01
CA GLN A 64 6.37 3.36 -0.65
C GLN A 64 6.50 3.55 -2.17
N ASP A 65 7.49 2.94 -2.82
CA ASP A 65 7.71 3.04 -4.27
C ASP A 65 7.03 1.84 -4.95
N LEU A 66 5.76 2.00 -5.31
CA LEU A 66 4.93 0.92 -5.85
C LEU A 66 5.31 0.50 -7.26
N GLU A 67 6.02 1.36 -8.00
CA GLU A 67 6.61 1.01 -9.30
C GLU A 67 7.75 0.01 -9.15
N LYS A 68 8.53 0.15 -8.06
CA LYS A 68 9.70 -0.70 -7.77
C LYS A 68 9.45 -1.70 -6.65
N LYS A 69 8.19 -1.86 -6.24
CA LYS A 69 7.70 -2.82 -5.22
C LYS A 69 8.54 -2.82 -3.95
N ARG A 70 8.80 -1.62 -3.40
CA ARG A 70 9.71 -1.45 -2.26
C ARG A 70 9.30 -0.34 -1.32
N VAL A 71 9.78 -0.43 -0.10
CA VAL A 71 9.74 0.65 0.88
C VAL A 71 11.13 1.26 0.98
N ARG A 72 11.22 2.59 1.02
CA ARG A 72 12.47 3.34 1.14
C ARG A 72 12.40 4.23 2.37
N ILE A 73 13.43 4.17 3.21
CA ILE A 73 13.59 5.02 4.38
C ILE A 73 14.85 5.84 4.20
N PHE A 74 14.79 7.14 4.48
CA PHE A 74 15.94 8.03 4.38
C PHE A 74 15.81 9.25 5.29
N GLY A 75 16.94 9.88 5.56
CA GLY A 75 17.05 11.06 6.40
C GLY A 75 18.50 11.52 6.55
N THR A 76 18.73 12.51 7.39
CA THR A 76 20.07 13.01 7.71
C THR A 76 20.27 13.02 9.22
N GLY A 77 21.27 12.26 9.70
CA GLY A 77 21.72 12.29 11.10
C GLY A 77 23.08 12.98 11.24
N GLU A 78 23.70 12.86 12.40
CA GLU A 78 25.03 13.45 12.68
C GLU A 78 26.11 12.94 11.71
N GLY A 79 26.06 11.66 11.35
CA GLY A 79 27.00 11.05 10.39
C GLY A 79 26.75 11.42 8.93
N GLY A 80 25.70 12.19 8.63
CA GLY A 80 25.29 12.56 7.28
C GLY A 80 24.05 11.84 6.77
N PHE A 81 23.85 11.89 5.45
CA PHE A 81 22.67 11.32 4.79
C PHE A 81 22.71 9.79 4.78
N PHE A 82 21.59 9.17 5.12
CA PHE A 82 21.38 7.72 5.02
C PHE A 82 20.14 7.41 4.18
N SER A 83 20.17 6.28 3.49
CA SER A 83 19.02 5.74 2.77
C SER A 83 19.16 4.24 2.61
N TYR A 84 18.12 3.52 2.97
CA TYR A 84 17.99 2.09 2.76
C TYR A 84 16.59 1.74 2.26
N ARG A 85 16.46 0.54 1.70
CA ARG A 85 15.20 0.05 1.16
C ARG A 85 14.92 -1.37 1.64
N LEU A 86 13.64 -1.67 1.76
CA LEU A 86 13.09 -3.00 1.97
C LEU A 86 12.33 -3.42 0.71
N TYR A 87 12.53 -4.64 0.26
CA TYR A 87 11.69 -5.27 -0.77
C TYR A 87 11.54 -6.75 -0.45
N ALA A 88 10.39 -7.31 -0.82
CA ALA A 88 10.12 -8.73 -0.65
C ALA A 88 10.61 -9.52 -1.87
N THR A 89 11.08 -10.73 -1.62
CA THR A 89 11.23 -11.80 -2.61
C THR A 89 10.30 -12.95 -2.21
N PRO A 90 10.17 -14.00 -3.03
CA PRO A 90 9.35 -15.16 -2.66
C PRO A 90 9.86 -15.99 -1.47
N GLN A 91 10.98 -15.62 -0.84
CA GLN A 91 11.56 -16.36 0.30
C GLN A 91 11.96 -15.48 1.47
N GLU A 92 12.18 -14.18 1.26
CA GLU A 92 12.85 -13.33 2.22
C GLU A 92 12.49 -11.86 2.03
N ILE A 93 12.72 -11.07 3.07
CA ILE A 93 12.71 -9.62 2.97
C ILE A 93 14.15 -9.15 2.90
N ILE A 94 14.47 -8.37 1.86
CA ILE A 94 15.82 -7.82 1.70
C ILE A 94 15.87 -6.39 2.22
N LEU A 95 16.75 -6.15 3.17
CA LEU A 95 17.24 -4.84 3.54
C LEU A 95 18.45 -4.49 2.67
N GLN A 96 18.43 -3.37 1.94
CA GLN A 96 19.55 -2.94 1.12
C GLN A 96 19.89 -1.47 1.32
N ILE A 97 21.19 -1.17 1.42
CA ILE A 97 21.69 0.20 1.59
C ILE A 97 21.78 0.92 0.24
N GLU A 98 21.05 2.02 0.06
CA GLU A 98 21.16 2.87 -1.13
C GLU A 98 22.24 3.95 -0.98
N ARG A 99 22.31 4.57 0.21
CA ARG A 99 23.31 5.57 0.61
C ARG A 99 23.59 5.47 2.11
N CYS A 100 24.82 5.73 2.51
CA CYS A 100 25.25 5.77 3.90
C CYS A 100 26.50 6.66 4.01
N PRO A 101 26.88 7.06 5.24
CA PRO A 101 28.19 7.66 5.51
C PRO A 101 29.34 6.71 5.13
N ASP A 102 30.57 7.23 5.07
CA ASP A 102 31.77 6.44 4.70
C ASP A 102 32.03 5.29 5.67
N ALA A 103 31.72 5.50 6.97
CA ALA A 103 31.79 4.47 7.99
C ALA A 103 30.82 3.29 7.73
N GLY A 104 29.78 3.48 6.92
CA GLY A 104 28.69 2.53 6.69
C GLY A 104 27.46 2.86 7.53
N LEU A 105 26.44 2.01 7.43
CA LEU A 105 25.25 2.06 8.27
C LEU A 105 25.12 0.75 9.05
N SER A 106 25.15 0.84 10.37
CA SER A 106 25.06 -0.34 11.23
C SER A 106 23.63 -0.58 11.73
N PHE A 107 23.27 -1.84 11.90
CA PHE A 107 21.99 -2.28 12.46
C PHE A 107 22.27 -3.30 13.56
N ASN A 108 21.58 -3.17 14.69
CA ASN A 108 21.45 -4.29 15.62
C ASN A 108 20.32 -5.20 15.11
N ILE A 109 20.69 -6.44 14.78
CA ILE A 109 19.82 -7.49 14.25
C ILE A 109 19.96 -8.69 15.17
N CYS A 110 18.90 -9.03 15.90
CA CYS A 110 18.88 -10.16 16.85
C CYS A 110 20.04 -10.11 17.88
N GLY A 111 20.44 -8.91 18.33
CA GLY A 111 21.53 -8.72 19.30
C GLY A 111 22.92 -8.56 18.67
N GLU A 112 23.07 -8.80 17.37
CA GLU A 112 24.34 -8.66 16.65
C GLU A 112 24.38 -7.32 15.88
N ILE A 113 25.44 -6.54 16.06
CA ILE A 113 25.65 -5.30 15.29
C ILE A 113 26.33 -5.64 13.96
N LYS A 114 25.60 -5.47 12.86
CA LYS A 114 26.12 -5.64 11.49
C LYS A 114 26.26 -4.28 10.82
N THR A 115 27.40 -4.02 10.20
CA THR A 115 27.67 -2.77 9.47
C THR A 115 27.65 -3.02 7.98
N PHE A 116 26.87 -2.22 7.26
CA PHE A 116 26.69 -2.36 5.82
C PHE A 116 27.24 -1.13 5.08
N LYS A 117 27.93 -1.37 3.98
CA LYS A 117 28.33 -0.37 3.00
C LYS A 117 27.27 -0.20 1.91
N ARG A 118 27.47 0.80 1.06
CA ARG A 118 26.56 1.12 -0.04
C ARG A 118 26.37 -0.09 -0.96
N LYS A 119 25.11 -0.35 -1.36
CA LYS A 119 24.63 -1.48 -2.18
C LYS A 119 24.65 -2.85 -1.50
N GLU A 120 25.27 -2.99 -0.34
CA GLU A 120 25.19 -4.23 0.43
C GLU A 120 23.75 -4.49 0.88
N ALA A 121 23.44 -5.77 1.00
CA ALA A 121 22.11 -6.26 1.30
C ALA A 121 22.18 -7.31 2.42
N PHE A 122 21.11 -7.38 3.20
CA PHE A 122 20.91 -8.36 4.24
C PHE A 122 19.55 -9.02 4.05
N SER A 123 19.55 -10.35 4.08
CA SER A 123 18.31 -11.12 4.06
C SER A 123 17.77 -11.26 5.47
N LEU A 124 16.51 -10.86 5.63
CA LEU A 124 15.69 -11.20 6.78
C LEU A 124 14.94 -12.48 6.40
N HIS A 125 15.28 -13.59 7.05
CA HIS A 125 14.50 -14.81 6.93
C HIS A 125 13.06 -14.52 7.36
N SER A 126 12.13 -14.70 6.43
CA SER A 126 10.71 -14.48 6.67
C SER A 126 9.93 -15.59 5.99
N ASN A 127 8.91 -16.13 6.65
CA ASN A 127 7.95 -16.99 5.99
C ASN A 127 7.11 -16.15 5.03
N ALA A 128 7.54 -15.99 3.77
CA ALA A 128 6.71 -15.28 2.80
C ALA A 128 6.83 -15.91 1.42
N PRO A 129 5.80 -16.66 1.00
CA PRO A 129 5.37 -16.52 -0.37
C PRO A 129 3.91 -16.11 -0.43
N PHE A 130 3.65 -15.00 -1.12
CA PHE A 130 2.47 -14.94 -1.97
C PHE A 130 2.85 -15.39 -3.37
N GLN A 131 2.06 -16.27 -3.97
CA GLN A 131 2.02 -16.36 -5.43
C GLN A 131 1.18 -15.19 -5.92
N LEU A 132 1.87 -14.18 -6.45
CA LEU A 132 1.21 -12.99 -6.95
C LEU A 132 0.68 -13.25 -8.35
N SER A 133 -0.53 -12.76 -8.60
CA SER A 133 -1.00 -12.58 -9.97
C SER A 133 -0.34 -11.32 -10.50
N HIS A 134 0.39 -11.40 -11.61
CA HIS A 134 1.01 -10.23 -12.21
C HIS A 134 0.08 -9.64 -13.26
N THR A 135 -0.61 -8.56 -12.91
CA THR A 135 -1.28 -7.68 -13.89
C THR A 135 -0.49 -6.39 -14.08
N SER A 136 -0.49 -5.89 -15.33
CA SER A 136 0.13 -4.62 -15.71
C SER A 136 -0.85 -3.44 -15.71
N GLU A 137 -2.10 -3.71 -15.31
CA GLU A 137 -3.19 -2.74 -15.17
C GLU A 137 -2.79 -1.52 -14.33
N LYS A 138 -3.06 -0.29 -14.79
CA LYS A 138 -2.68 0.92 -14.06
C LYS A 138 -3.73 2.02 -14.17
N ILE A 139 -4.12 2.61 -13.04
CA ILE A 139 -5.20 3.61 -12.95
C ILE A 139 -4.66 4.98 -12.54
N HIS A 140 -4.85 5.99 -13.37
CA HIS A 140 -4.64 7.41 -13.04
C HIS A 140 -6.00 8.10 -12.93
N LEU A 141 -6.22 9.01 -11.99
CA LEU A 141 -7.52 9.69 -11.82
C LEU A 141 -7.40 11.22 -11.84
N GLY A 142 -6.57 11.74 -12.75
CA GLY A 142 -6.53 13.18 -13.06
C GLY A 142 -5.79 14.07 -12.07
N THR A 143 -5.21 13.51 -11.00
CA THR A 143 -4.38 14.24 -10.04
C THR A 143 -2.89 14.15 -10.39
N SER A 144 -2.14 15.21 -10.14
CA SER A 144 -0.66 15.25 -10.24
C SER A 144 -0.01 15.82 -8.97
N LYS A 145 -0.79 15.92 -7.89
CA LYS A 145 -0.33 16.44 -6.60
C LYS A 145 0.76 15.53 -6.03
N LYS A 146 1.65 16.13 -5.24
CA LYS A 146 2.62 15.34 -4.45
C LYS A 146 1.85 14.40 -3.53
N GLN A 147 2.28 13.13 -3.50
CA GLN A 147 1.70 12.07 -2.67
C GLN A 147 2.25 12.14 -1.22
N ASP A 148 2.32 13.34 -0.67
CA ASP A 148 2.60 13.58 0.74
C ASP A 148 1.39 13.10 1.55
N TRP A 149 1.58 12.01 2.28
CA TRP A 149 0.48 11.25 2.84
C TRP A 149 -0.22 11.98 3.99
N THR A 150 0.49 12.81 4.75
CA THR A 150 -0.12 13.69 5.76
C THR A 150 -1.13 14.62 5.10
N LEU A 151 -0.80 15.16 3.93
CA LEU A 151 -1.70 16.04 3.19
C LEU A 151 -2.81 15.27 2.45
N VAL A 152 -2.52 14.08 1.90
CA VAL A 152 -3.52 13.21 1.28
C VAL A 152 -4.59 12.80 2.31
N LYS A 153 -4.20 12.39 3.52
CA LYS A 153 -5.12 12.05 4.61
C LYS A 153 -6.02 13.21 5.03
N ARG A 154 -5.57 14.45 4.90
CA ARG A 154 -6.39 15.64 5.19
C ARG A 154 -7.39 15.95 4.08
N ARG A 155 -7.01 15.74 2.81
CA ARG A 155 -7.86 16.05 1.66
C ARG A 155 -8.88 14.96 1.33
N LEU A 156 -8.52 13.69 1.54
CA LEU A 156 -9.35 12.51 1.27
C LEU A 156 -9.96 12.47 -0.15
N LEU A 157 -9.20 12.93 -1.15
CA LEU A 157 -9.68 12.89 -2.53
C LEU A 157 -9.58 11.47 -3.11
N LEU A 158 -10.68 10.97 -3.66
CA LEU A 158 -10.73 9.65 -4.32
C LEU A 158 -9.67 9.52 -5.41
N SER A 159 -9.43 10.60 -6.16
CA SER A 159 -8.41 10.64 -7.21
C SER A 159 -6.99 10.36 -6.70
N GLU A 160 -6.72 10.62 -5.42
CA GLU A 160 -5.42 10.37 -4.78
C GLU A 160 -5.38 9.00 -4.08
N LEU A 161 -6.52 8.54 -3.54
CA LEU A 161 -6.61 7.31 -2.74
C LEU A 161 -6.75 6.05 -3.61
N LEU A 162 -7.70 6.04 -4.56
CA LEU A 162 -8.05 4.84 -5.31
C LEU A 162 -6.89 4.28 -6.16
N PRO A 163 -6.07 5.10 -6.85
CA PRO A 163 -4.93 4.59 -7.61
C PRO A 163 -3.94 3.80 -6.75
N ILE A 164 -3.64 4.30 -5.56
CA ILE A 164 -2.68 3.70 -4.64
C ILE A 164 -3.25 2.41 -4.05
N LEU A 165 -4.52 2.44 -3.62
CA LEU A 165 -5.22 1.26 -3.11
C LEU A 165 -5.31 0.15 -4.18
N PHE A 166 -5.66 0.52 -5.41
CA PHE A 166 -5.70 -0.41 -6.53
C PHE A 166 -4.34 -1.05 -6.79
N GLU A 167 -3.28 -0.25 -6.85
CA GLU A 167 -1.92 -0.74 -7.11
C GLU A 167 -1.42 -1.70 -6.03
N LEU A 168 -1.80 -1.46 -4.76
CA LEU A 168 -1.47 -2.34 -3.63
C LEU A 168 -2.24 -3.66 -3.67
N GLY A 169 -3.49 -3.65 -4.12
CA GLY A 169 -4.38 -4.81 -4.01
C GLY A 169 -4.46 -5.69 -5.26
N LYS A 170 -4.25 -5.15 -6.46
CA LYS A 170 -4.54 -5.84 -7.73
C LYS A 170 -3.81 -7.18 -7.89
N ASN A 171 -2.56 -7.26 -7.40
CA ASN A 171 -1.69 -8.42 -7.57
C ASN A 171 -1.77 -9.43 -6.41
N LEU A 172 -2.46 -9.09 -5.31
CA LEU A 172 -2.60 -10.00 -4.17
C LEU A 172 -3.30 -11.30 -4.58
N PRO A 173 -2.93 -12.45 -3.99
CA PRO A 173 -3.60 -13.71 -4.25
C PRO A 173 -5.05 -13.67 -3.79
N THR A 174 -5.81 -14.71 -4.15
CA THR A 174 -7.12 -14.95 -3.53
C THR A 174 -6.94 -15.19 -2.04
N LEU A 175 -7.67 -14.43 -1.24
CA LEU A 175 -7.67 -14.53 0.22
C LEU A 175 -9.02 -15.07 0.68
N PRO A 176 -9.10 -15.72 1.85
CA PRO A 176 -10.38 -16.09 2.45
C PRO A 176 -11.28 -14.86 2.59
N SER A 177 -12.52 -14.97 2.13
CA SER A 177 -13.50 -13.89 2.18
C SER A 177 -14.09 -13.74 3.57
N THR A 178 -13.39 -13.04 4.45
CA THR A 178 -13.86 -12.79 5.83
C THR A 178 -14.20 -11.31 6.00
N PHE A 179 -15.48 -10.97 5.90
CA PHE A 179 -16.00 -9.64 6.22
C PHE A 179 -16.14 -9.48 7.73
N SER A 180 -15.06 -9.07 8.38
CA SER A 180 -15.01 -8.83 9.83
C SER A 180 -14.30 -7.51 10.12
N GLY A 181 -14.73 -6.83 11.18
CA GLY A 181 -14.16 -5.54 11.59
C GLY A 181 -14.27 -4.51 10.47
N ALA A 182 -13.20 -3.76 10.20
CA ALA A 182 -13.22 -2.73 9.16
C ALA A 182 -13.56 -3.27 7.75
N ALA A 183 -13.37 -4.57 7.48
CA ALA A 183 -13.73 -5.19 6.21
C ALA A 183 -15.24 -5.31 5.99
N GLU A 184 -16.07 -5.20 7.03
CA GLU A 184 -17.54 -5.22 6.89
C GLU A 184 -18.04 -4.09 5.99
N HIS A 185 -17.37 -2.93 6.03
CA HIS A 185 -17.74 -1.78 5.20
C HIS A 185 -17.60 -2.06 3.69
N LEU A 186 -16.82 -3.07 3.30
CA LEU A 186 -16.77 -3.53 1.91
C LEU A 186 -18.13 -4.04 1.40
N LYS A 187 -19.00 -4.58 2.27
CA LYS A 187 -20.36 -5.02 1.90
C LYS A 187 -21.17 -3.83 1.40
N THR A 188 -21.11 -2.70 2.12
CA THR A 188 -21.75 -1.45 1.72
C THR A 188 -21.19 -0.94 0.39
N CYS A 189 -19.88 -0.97 0.19
CA CYS A 189 -19.30 -0.62 -1.11
C CYS A 189 -19.79 -1.57 -2.23
N GLN A 190 -19.85 -2.88 -1.98
CA GLN A 190 -20.34 -3.89 -2.93
C GLN A 190 -21.79 -3.63 -3.35
N GLU A 191 -22.67 -3.38 -2.40
CA GLU A 191 -24.08 -3.06 -2.66
C GLU A 191 -24.24 -1.79 -3.50
N LEU A 192 -23.49 -0.74 -3.18
CA LEU A 192 -23.52 0.52 -3.93
C LEU A 192 -23.00 0.35 -5.37
N VAL A 193 -21.95 -0.46 -5.58
CA VAL A 193 -21.48 -0.80 -6.93
C VAL A 193 -22.54 -1.60 -7.69
N ALA A 194 -23.11 -2.63 -7.08
CA ALA A 194 -24.14 -3.47 -7.70
C ALA A 194 -25.38 -2.67 -8.10
N ASN A 195 -25.79 -1.71 -7.26
CA ASN A 195 -26.92 -0.81 -7.52
C ASN A 195 -26.58 0.36 -8.44
N LYS A 196 -25.33 0.47 -8.91
CA LYS A 196 -24.82 1.58 -9.74
C LYS A 196 -25.05 2.95 -9.10
N ASP A 197 -24.95 3.02 -7.77
CA ASP A 197 -25.16 4.26 -7.01
C ASP A 197 -23.92 5.17 -7.05
N ARG A 198 -23.85 5.97 -8.11
CA ARG A 198 -22.77 6.92 -8.37
C ARG A 198 -22.69 8.07 -7.36
N VAL A 199 -23.72 8.29 -6.55
CA VAL A 199 -23.78 9.38 -5.57
C VAL A 199 -23.12 8.96 -4.27
N HIS A 200 -23.45 7.77 -3.78
CA HIS A 200 -23.01 7.35 -2.44
C HIS A 200 -21.75 6.49 -2.47
N ILE A 201 -21.34 5.94 -3.62
CA ILE A 201 -20.14 5.10 -3.72
C ILE A 201 -18.86 5.86 -3.34
N GLY A 202 -18.73 7.13 -3.75
CA GLY A 202 -17.58 7.96 -3.43
C GLY A 202 -17.39 8.17 -1.93
N PRO A 203 -18.40 8.73 -1.22
CA PRO A 203 -18.38 8.83 0.24
C PRO A 203 -18.13 7.49 0.95
N SER A 204 -18.69 6.39 0.43
CA SER A 204 -18.49 5.06 1.02
C SER A 204 -17.02 4.59 0.93
N PHE A 205 -16.32 4.85 -0.18
CA PHE A 205 -14.88 4.57 -0.28
C PHE A 205 -14.03 5.43 0.67
N ILE A 206 -14.44 6.69 0.91
CA ILE A 206 -13.76 7.54 1.89
C ILE A 206 -13.92 6.95 3.30
N GLU A 207 -15.10 6.44 3.62
CA GLU A 207 -15.35 5.79 4.90
C GLU A 207 -14.57 4.49 5.04
N LEU A 208 -14.52 3.66 3.99
CA LEU A 208 -13.65 2.49 3.92
C LEU A 208 -12.19 2.87 4.19
N PHE A 209 -11.72 3.98 3.63
CA PHE A 209 -10.34 4.45 3.83
C PHE A 209 -10.05 4.78 5.30
N LYS A 210 -10.93 5.54 5.95
CA LYS A 210 -10.77 5.92 7.37
C LYS A 210 -10.79 4.69 8.28
N ARG A 211 -11.65 3.73 7.97
CA ARG A 211 -11.84 2.51 8.77
C ARG A 211 -10.74 1.49 8.59
N GLY A 212 -10.52 1.10 7.35
CA GLY A 212 -9.70 -0.05 6.98
C GLY A 212 -8.22 0.24 6.86
N PHE A 213 -7.77 1.49 6.96
CA PHE A 213 -6.38 1.83 6.66
C PHE A 213 -5.75 2.80 7.66
N GLU A 214 -4.49 2.51 8.01
CA GLU A 214 -3.60 3.38 8.78
C GLU A 214 -2.38 3.78 7.94
N GLY A 215 -1.66 4.82 8.38
CA GLY A 215 -0.48 5.34 7.70
C GLY A 215 -0.68 5.46 6.19
N ILE A 216 0.27 4.97 5.38
CA ILE A 216 0.23 4.96 3.91
C ILE A 216 -0.50 3.71 3.41
N LEU A 217 -1.84 3.72 3.52
CA LEU A 217 -2.71 2.62 3.08
C LEU A 217 -2.29 1.24 3.61
N CYS A 218 -1.77 1.19 4.84
CA CYS A 218 -1.54 -0.08 5.51
C CYS A 218 -2.88 -0.62 6.02
N PRO A 219 -3.32 -1.82 5.62
CA PRO A 219 -4.64 -2.32 6.00
C PRO A 219 -4.68 -2.72 7.47
N ARG A 220 -5.83 -2.49 8.09
CA ARG A 220 -6.16 -2.89 9.47
C ARG A 220 -7.62 -3.34 9.54
N LEU A 221 -7.90 -4.35 10.35
CA LEU A 221 -9.28 -4.76 10.66
C LEU A 221 -9.82 -4.13 11.94
N ILE A 222 -8.93 -3.74 12.84
CA ILE A 222 -9.25 -3.17 14.15
C ILE A 222 -8.94 -1.67 14.11
N ASP A 223 -9.77 -0.89 14.78
CA ASP A 223 -9.62 0.56 14.92
C ASP A 223 -8.45 0.93 15.84
N THR A 224 -7.25 1.04 15.27
CA THR A 224 -6.05 1.49 15.99
C THR A 224 -6.00 3.00 16.20
N ASP A 225 -6.89 3.77 15.56
CA ASP A 225 -6.98 5.24 15.71
C ASP A 225 -8.07 5.66 16.70
N TYR A 226 -8.82 4.72 17.28
CA TYR A 226 -9.91 4.98 18.23
C TYR A 226 -10.97 5.97 17.68
N GLN A 227 -11.31 5.86 16.39
CA GLN A 227 -12.34 6.66 15.74
C GLN A 227 -13.77 6.20 16.07
N GLY A 228 -13.93 5.18 16.92
CA GLY A 228 -15.23 4.62 17.29
C GLY A 228 -15.77 3.67 16.22
N ILE A 229 -14.88 3.06 15.43
CA ILE A 229 -15.23 2.08 14.42
C ILE A 229 -15.38 0.75 15.14
N SER A 230 -16.60 0.49 15.62
CA SER A 230 -16.92 -0.67 16.44
C SER A 230 -16.48 -1.97 15.79
N SER A 231 -15.61 -2.72 16.48
CA SER A 231 -15.48 -4.17 16.32
C SER A 231 -15.16 -4.75 17.70
N HIS A 232 -16.18 -4.83 18.56
CA HIS A 232 -16.07 -5.51 19.86
C HIS A 232 -16.13 -7.04 19.73
N GLU A 233 -16.18 -7.55 18.49
CA GLU A 233 -16.20 -8.98 18.20
C GLU A 233 -14.76 -9.51 18.09
N GLU A 234 -14.52 -10.71 18.62
CA GLU A 234 -13.27 -11.43 18.42
C GLU A 234 -13.04 -11.64 16.91
N MET A 235 -11.83 -11.28 16.44
CA MET A 235 -11.50 -11.45 15.03
C MET A 235 -11.37 -12.93 14.70
N PRO A 236 -12.03 -13.42 13.63
CA PRO A 236 -11.85 -14.80 13.18
C PRO A 236 -10.37 -15.11 12.97
N GLU A 237 -9.93 -16.32 13.34
CA GLU A 237 -8.51 -16.73 13.20
C GLU A 237 -7.99 -16.62 11.77
N ASN A 238 -8.88 -16.77 10.78
CA ASN A 238 -8.55 -16.67 9.35
C ASN A 238 -8.71 -15.25 8.77
N ALA A 239 -9.06 -14.25 9.58
CA ALA A 239 -9.26 -12.89 9.11
C ALA A 239 -7.92 -12.24 8.72
N SER A 240 -7.82 -11.81 7.46
CA SER A 240 -6.63 -11.15 6.93
C SER A 240 -6.93 -9.69 6.57
N PRO A 241 -6.21 -8.69 7.13
CA PRO A 241 -6.35 -7.30 6.71
C PRO A 241 -6.11 -7.10 5.20
N LEU A 242 -5.31 -7.96 4.57
CA LEU A 242 -5.04 -7.88 3.13
C LEU A 242 -6.28 -8.08 2.26
N PHE A 243 -7.35 -8.67 2.81
CA PHE A 243 -8.65 -8.77 2.14
C PHE A 243 -9.19 -7.39 1.75
N LEU A 244 -8.97 -6.35 2.57
CA LEU A 244 -9.33 -4.97 2.26
C LEU A 244 -8.68 -4.46 0.98
N LEU A 245 -7.40 -4.78 0.77
CA LEU A 245 -6.67 -4.39 -0.43
C LEU A 245 -7.18 -5.15 -1.65
N LYS A 246 -7.33 -6.48 -1.53
CA LYS A 246 -7.75 -7.32 -2.66
C LYS A 246 -9.16 -6.98 -3.13
N GLU A 247 -10.12 -6.95 -2.22
CA GLU A 247 -11.50 -6.60 -2.56
C GLU A 247 -11.65 -5.13 -2.90
N GLY A 248 -10.92 -4.24 -2.24
CA GLY A 248 -10.88 -2.82 -2.59
C GLY A 248 -10.44 -2.61 -4.04
N ALA A 249 -9.34 -3.27 -4.46
CA ALA A 249 -8.86 -3.21 -5.84
C ALA A 249 -9.87 -3.81 -6.83
N ARG A 250 -10.52 -4.93 -6.48
CA ARG A 250 -11.58 -5.53 -7.31
C ARG A 250 -12.76 -4.57 -7.49
N LEU A 251 -13.21 -3.94 -6.41
CA LEU A 251 -14.29 -2.96 -6.45
C LEU A 251 -13.91 -1.74 -7.28
N ILE A 252 -12.72 -1.18 -7.07
CA ILE A 252 -12.21 -0.06 -7.88
C ILE A 252 -12.20 -0.41 -9.37
N ARG A 253 -11.72 -1.61 -9.72
CA ARG A 253 -11.76 -2.08 -11.11
C ARG A 253 -13.19 -2.11 -11.65
N SER A 254 -14.14 -2.63 -10.87
CA SER A 254 -15.55 -2.68 -11.26
C SER A 254 -16.24 -1.32 -11.41
N LEU A 255 -15.69 -0.24 -10.83
CA LEU A 255 -16.19 1.12 -11.10
C LEU A 255 -15.90 1.57 -12.54
N LEU A 256 -14.79 1.06 -13.10
CA LEU A 256 -14.23 1.49 -14.37
C LEU A 256 -14.57 0.53 -15.51
N ILE A 257 -14.59 -0.77 -15.24
CA ILE A 257 -14.84 -1.80 -16.25
C ILE A 257 -15.60 -2.98 -15.66
N GLU A 258 -16.64 -3.41 -16.37
CA GLU A 258 -17.41 -4.62 -16.11
C GLU A 258 -17.43 -5.50 -17.36
N GLU A 259 -17.12 -6.78 -17.21
CA GLU A 259 -17.17 -7.76 -18.30
C GLU A 259 -18.22 -8.83 -17.95
N LYS A 260 -19.24 -8.99 -18.79
CA LYS A 260 -20.35 -9.93 -18.58
C LYS A 260 -20.94 -10.38 -19.91
N ASP A 261 -21.18 -11.67 -20.10
CA ASP A 261 -21.90 -12.24 -21.25
C ASP A 261 -21.39 -11.73 -22.63
N ASN A 262 -20.07 -11.76 -22.85
CA ASN A 262 -19.39 -11.20 -24.04
C ASN A 262 -19.55 -9.68 -24.25
N SER A 263 -20.05 -8.95 -23.25
CA SER A 263 -20.13 -7.49 -23.26
C SER A 263 -19.09 -6.88 -22.32
N LEU A 264 -18.51 -5.76 -22.77
CA LEU A 264 -17.61 -4.94 -21.97
C LEU A 264 -18.29 -3.58 -21.72
N THR A 265 -18.62 -3.29 -20.46
CA THR A 265 -19.19 -2.01 -20.05
C THR A 265 -18.08 -1.13 -19.47
N ILE A 266 -17.93 0.07 -20.04
CA ILE A 266 -16.93 1.06 -19.64
C ILE A 266 -17.59 2.09 -18.73
N LEU A 267 -16.93 2.40 -17.60
CA LEU A 267 -17.37 3.31 -16.54
C LEU A 267 -18.78 2.99 -15.98
N PRO A 268 -19.08 1.73 -15.63
CA PRO A 268 -20.42 1.31 -15.20
C PRO A 268 -20.92 2.03 -13.93
N CYS A 269 -20.02 2.41 -13.02
CA CYS A 269 -20.36 3.06 -11.76
C CYS A 269 -19.29 4.08 -11.32
N LEU A 270 -18.87 4.98 -12.20
CA LEU A 270 -17.85 5.98 -11.86
C LEU A 270 -18.41 7.00 -10.83
N PRO A 271 -17.79 7.16 -9.64
CA PRO A 271 -18.14 8.20 -8.66
C PRO A 271 -18.20 9.60 -9.30
N LYS A 272 -19.15 10.43 -8.88
CA LYS A 272 -19.38 11.76 -9.48
C LYS A 272 -18.19 12.71 -9.33
N GLU A 273 -17.35 12.52 -8.32
CA GLU A 273 -16.18 13.34 -8.01
C GLU A 273 -14.98 13.06 -8.91
N LEU A 274 -15.04 11.98 -9.71
CA LEU A 274 -14.00 11.61 -10.65
C LEU A 274 -14.37 12.13 -12.05
N HIS A 275 -13.66 13.16 -12.50
CA HIS A 275 -13.97 13.84 -13.75
C HIS A 275 -12.98 13.54 -14.89
N ALA A 276 -11.82 12.99 -14.56
CA ALA A 276 -10.77 12.67 -15.51
C ALA A 276 -9.91 11.53 -14.96
N GLY A 277 -9.31 10.76 -15.85
CA GLY A 277 -8.46 9.64 -15.48
C GLY A 277 -8.08 8.80 -16.68
N ARG A 278 -7.25 7.80 -16.45
CA ARG A 278 -6.80 6.83 -17.44
C ARG A 278 -6.73 5.47 -16.80
N PHE A 279 -7.09 4.45 -17.54
CA PHE A 279 -6.89 3.07 -17.12
C PHE A 279 -6.20 2.33 -18.26
N VAL A 280 -4.93 1.97 -18.06
CA VAL A 280 -4.09 1.40 -19.12
C VAL A 280 -3.74 -0.05 -18.83
N ASN A 281 -3.41 -0.79 -19.89
CA ASN A 281 -3.10 -2.21 -19.87
C ASN A 281 -4.20 -3.07 -19.23
N ILE A 282 -5.46 -2.74 -19.50
CA ILE A 282 -6.60 -3.50 -18.99
C ILE A 282 -6.57 -4.89 -19.59
N ALA A 283 -6.56 -5.90 -18.71
CA ALA A 283 -6.70 -7.29 -19.12
C ALA A 283 -8.19 -7.62 -19.32
N CYS A 284 -8.55 -8.07 -20.52
CA CYS A 284 -9.90 -8.54 -20.82
C CYS A 284 -9.88 -10.07 -21.00
N THR A 285 -11.05 -10.71 -20.95
CA THR A 285 -11.15 -12.17 -21.20
C THR A 285 -10.80 -12.50 -22.67
N LEU A 286 -11.07 -11.58 -23.59
CA LEU A 286 -10.56 -11.64 -24.96
C LEU A 286 -9.05 -11.32 -24.99
N PRO A 287 -8.27 -11.87 -25.94
CA PRO A 287 -6.83 -11.62 -26.10
C PRO A 287 -6.55 -10.21 -26.66
N LEU A 288 -7.11 -9.20 -26.00
CA LEU A 288 -7.01 -7.79 -26.31
C LEU A 288 -6.58 -7.06 -25.05
N THR A 289 -5.79 -6.01 -25.23
CA THR A 289 -5.44 -5.06 -24.17
C THR A 289 -6.15 -3.76 -24.47
N LEU A 290 -6.88 -3.23 -23.48
CA LEU A 290 -7.61 -1.98 -23.59
C LEU A 290 -6.90 -0.87 -22.81
N ASP A 291 -6.87 0.32 -23.42
CA ASP A 291 -6.49 1.56 -22.76
C ASP A 291 -7.69 2.52 -22.80
N LEU A 292 -8.07 3.05 -21.64
CA LEU A 292 -9.07 4.09 -21.46
C LEU A 292 -8.37 5.41 -21.15
N GLU A 293 -8.68 6.46 -21.91
CA GLU A 293 -8.16 7.83 -21.73
C GLU A 293 -9.23 8.86 -21.38
#